data_AF-A0A943DG19-F1
#
_entry.id   AF-A0A943DG19-F1
#
_cell.length_a   1.000
_cell.length_b   1.000
_cell.length_c   1.000
_cell.angle_alpha   90.00
_cell.angle_beta   90.00
_cell.angle_gamma   90.00
#
_symmetry.space_group_name_H-M   'P 1'
#
loop_
_entity.id
_entity.type
_entity.pdbx_description
1 polymer ?
#
loop_
_entity_poly.entity_id
_entity_poly.type
_entity_poly.pdbx_seq_one_letter_code
_entity_poly.pdbx_strand_id
1 'polypeptide(L)'
;MDKRIFVEKKADFRVKSDSLVKELQHNLQLKTLKDLRIVQVYDVFGLAENLFARAEKHIFSEQVTDTVLDEAAVQADFEKYAFFAIESLPGQFDQRAASSQEALLLLGSSNDVTVNTAQLYLVNKDIDANELEAVKNYLLNPVDSRFKDITAGIAKQDFSESDKTIPSLDFFETYTAEDFAQYKAEQGLAMEVDDLLFIQDYFKSIGRVPTETELKVLDTYWS
;
A
#
# COMPACT_ATOMS: atom_id res chain seq x y z
N MET A 1 10.66 12.36 -17.53
CA MET A 1 9.23 12.73 -17.57
C MET A 1 8.50 11.98 -16.48
N ASP A 2 7.46 12.61 -15.95
CA ASP A 2 6.58 12.01 -14.94
C ASP A 2 5.19 11.88 -15.57
N LYS A 3 4.57 10.71 -15.47
CA LYS A 3 3.30 10.43 -16.17
C LYS A 3 2.47 9.40 -15.43
N ARG A 4 1.15 9.62 -15.41
CA ARG A 4 0.14 8.64 -15.01
C ARG A 4 -0.35 7.86 -16.23
N ILE A 5 -0.40 6.54 -16.11
CA ILE A 5 -0.87 5.61 -17.14
C ILE A 5 -2.05 4.83 -16.59
N PHE A 6 -3.10 4.70 -17.37
CA PHE A 6 -4.30 3.96 -17.03
C PHE A 6 -4.45 2.75 -17.94
N VAL A 7 -4.62 1.56 -17.37
CA VAL A 7 -4.68 0.31 -18.13
C VAL A 7 -5.88 -0.50 -17.65
N GLU A 8 -6.78 -0.81 -18.55
CA GLU A 8 -8.00 -1.58 -18.27
C GLU A 8 -8.06 -2.82 -19.15
N LYS A 9 -8.58 -3.93 -18.62
CA LYS A 9 -8.88 -5.10 -19.44
C LYS A 9 -9.94 -4.76 -20.50
N LYS A 10 -9.71 -5.22 -21.74
CA LYS A 10 -10.72 -5.17 -22.82
C LYS A 10 -11.97 -5.92 -22.38
N ALA A 11 -13.13 -5.55 -22.93
CA ALA A 11 -14.44 -6.10 -22.56
C ALA A 11 -14.45 -7.64 -22.44
N ASP A 12 -13.87 -8.33 -23.42
CA ASP A 12 -13.82 -9.80 -23.48
C ASP A 12 -12.94 -10.45 -22.40
N PHE A 13 -12.12 -9.66 -21.68
CA PHE A 13 -11.16 -10.12 -20.67
C PHE A 13 -11.47 -9.59 -19.26
N ARG A 14 -12.65 -8.99 -19.04
CA ARG A 14 -13.07 -8.40 -17.75
C ARG A 14 -13.57 -9.41 -16.71
N VAL A 15 -13.15 -10.68 -16.82
CA VAL A 15 -13.56 -11.77 -15.92
C VAL A 15 -13.38 -11.42 -14.44
N LYS A 16 -12.28 -10.75 -14.07
CA LYS A 16 -12.02 -10.33 -12.68
C LYS A 16 -13.07 -9.32 -12.18
N SER A 17 -13.42 -8.33 -13.01
CA SER A 17 -14.46 -7.34 -12.72
C SER A 17 -15.82 -8.02 -12.53
N ASP A 18 -16.22 -8.87 -13.47
CA ASP A 18 -17.53 -9.55 -13.43
C ASP A 18 -17.65 -10.50 -12.23
N SER A 19 -16.58 -11.23 -11.92
CA SER A 19 -16.54 -12.09 -10.73
C SER A 19 -16.64 -11.27 -9.44
N LEU A 20 -15.93 -10.13 -9.38
CA LEU A 20 -15.96 -9.28 -8.20
C LEU A 20 -17.35 -8.67 -7.95
N VAL A 21 -18.07 -8.26 -9.01
CA VAL A 21 -19.47 -7.80 -8.87
C VAL A 21 -20.33 -8.88 -8.23
N LYS A 22 -20.25 -10.12 -8.73
CA LYS A 22 -21.03 -11.26 -8.19
C LYS A 22 -20.66 -11.56 -6.74
N GLU A 23 -19.37 -11.52 -6.43
CA GLU A 23 -18.86 -11.73 -5.07
C GLU A 23 -19.39 -10.67 -4.10
N LEU A 24 -19.28 -9.39 -4.46
CA LEU A 24 -19.73 -8.28 -3.63
C LEU A 24 -21.26 -8.32 -3.43
N GLN A 25 -22.03 -8.56 -4.49
CA GLN A 25 -23.47 -8.75 -4.41
C GLN A 25 -23.84 -9.92 -3.47
N HIS A 26 -23.12 -11.03 -3.55
CA HIS A 26 -23.38 -12.21 -2.72
C HIS A 26 -22.96 -12.02 -1.25
N ASN A 27 -21.72 -11.59 -1.02
CA ASN A 27 -21.15 -11.52 0.33
C ASN A 27 -21.73 -10.36 1.15
N LEU A 28 -21.96 -9.21 0.51
CA LEU A 28 -22.45 -8.00 1.17
C LEU A 28 -23.94 -7.77 0.94
N GLN A 29 -24.63 -8.66 0.20
CA GLN A 29 -26.06 -8.56 -0.12
C GLN A 29 -26.44 -7.26 -0.84
N LEU A 30 -25.54 -6.75 -1.70
CA LEU A 30 -25.74 -5.51 -2.46
C LEU A 30 -26.79 -5.70 -3.55
N LYS A 31 -27.67 -4.71 -3.69
CA LYS A 31 -28.80 -4.73 -4.64
C LYS A 31 -28.65 -3.73 -5.78
N THR A 32 -27.87 -2.67 -5.57
CA THR A 32 -27.75 -1.55 -6.51
C THR A 32 -26.42 -1.54 -7.26
N LEU A 33 -25.41 -2.29 -6.80
CA LEU A 33 -24.21 -2.59 -7.59
C LEU A 33 -24.60 -3.37 -8.85
N LYS A 34 -24.24 -2.85 -10.03
CA LYS A 34 -24.55 -3.45 -11.34
C LYS A 34 -23.32 -3.70 -12.19
N ASP A 35 -22.36 -2.78 -12.13
CA ASP A 35 -21.15 -2.80 -12.93
C ASP A 35 -19.97 -2.27 -12.12
N LEU A 36 -18.81 -2.86 -12.32
CA LEU A 36 -17.56 -2.47 -11.68
C LEU A 36 -16.41 -2.70 -12.65
N ARG A 37 -15.72 -1.62 -13.00
CA ARG A 37 -14.49 -1.63 -13.80
C ARG A 37 -13.28 -1.48 -12.90
N ILE A 38 -12.24 -2.26 -13.18
CA ILE A 38 -10.95 -2.16 -12.50
C ILE A 38 -9.94 -1.60 -13.49
N VAL A 39 -9.45 -0.39 -13.22
CA VAL A 39 -8.41 0.27 -14.00
C VAL A 39 -7.12 0.25 -13.18
N GLN A 40 -6.09 -0.38 -13.72
CA GLN A 40 -4.76 -0.35 -13.15
C GLN A 40 -4.12 1.01 -13.45
N VAL A 41 -3.60 1.67 -12.42
CA VAL A 41 -2.94 2.97 -12.51
C VAL A 41 -1.45 2.78 -12.24
N TYR A 42 -0.62 3.43 -13.05
CA TYR A 42 0.82 3.52 -12.86
C TYR A 42 1.23 5.01 -12.84
N ASP A 43 1.77 5.47 -11.73
CA ASP A 43 2.41 6.78 -11.62
C ASP A 43 3.92 6.57 -11.78
N VAL A 44 4.46 6.96 -12.94
CA VAL A 44 5.85 6.75 -13.32
C VAL A 44 6.61 8.07 -13.18
N PHE A 45 7.77 8.06 -12.54
CA PHE A 45 8.60 9.24 -12.33
C PHE A 45 10.00 9.05 -12.90
N GLY A 46 10.54 10.09 -13.54
CA GLY A 46 11.93 10.10 -14.02
C GLY A 46 12.20 9.27 -15.27
N LEU A 47 11.17 8.74 -15.96
CA LEU A 47 11.37 7.95 -17.17
C LEU A 47 11.84 8.82 -18.34
N ALA A 48 12.77 8.34 -19.17
CA ALA A 48 13.18 9.06 -20.37
C ALA A 48 12.08 9.02 -21.44
N GLU A 49 11.79 10.14 -22.08
CA GLU A 49 10.67 10.26 -23.05
C GLU A 49 10.78 9.27 -24.22
N ASN A 50 11.99 9.02 -24.70
CA ASN A 50 12.26 8.07 -25.78
C ASN A 50 11.96 6.59 -25.41
N LEU A 51 11.84 6.28 -24.10
CA LEU A 51 11.48 4.95 -23.61
C LEU A 51 9.98 4.79 -23.41
N PHE A 52 9.24 5.90 -23.23
CA PHE A 52 7.84 5.87 -22.80
C PHE A 52 6.95 5.02 -23.70
N ALA A 53 6.95 5.29 -25.02
CA ALA A 53 6.08 4.55 -25.95
C ALA A 53 6.36 3.04 -25.96
N ARG A 54 7.62 2.62 -25.73
CA ARG A 54 7.96 1.19 -25.61
C ARG A 54 7.53 0.63 -24.25
N ALA A 55 7.73 1.38 -23.18
CA ALA A 55 7.34 0.98 -21.83
C ALA A 55 5.80 0.83 -21.71
N GLU A 56 5.04 1.79 -22.20
CA GLU A 56 3.57 1.74 -22.23
C GLU A 56 3.07 0.51 -22.97
N LYS A 57 3.67 0.21 -24.13
CA LYS A 57 3.27 -0.88 -25.01
C LYS A 57 3.67 -2.29 -24.53
N HIS A 58 4.76 -2.42 -23.78
CA HIS A 58 5.37 -3.72 -23.46
C HIS A 58 5.52 -4.02 -21.97
N ILE A 59 5.53 -2.99 -21.11
CA ILE A 59 5.68 -3.15 -19.66
C ILE A 59 4.35 -2.93 -18.95
N PHE A 60 3.67 -1.83 -19.26
CA PHE A 60 2.46 -1.44 -18.53
C PHE A 60 1.18 -2.07 -19.08
N SER A 61 1.20 -2.55 -20.32
CA SER A 61 0.01 -3.10 -20.99
C SER A 61 0.33 -4.38 -21.74
N GLU A 62 -0.54 -5.39 -21.61
CA GLU A 62 -0.55 -6.55 -22.49
C GLU A 62 -1.50 -6.30 -23.67
N GLN A 63 -0.95 -5.96 -24.84
CA GLN A 63 -1.69 -5.51 -26.03
C GLN A 63 -2.87 -6.41 -26.42
N VAL A 64 -2.77 -7.72 -26.19
CA VAL A 64 -3.85 -8.65 -26.54
C VAL A 64 -5.06 -8.45 -25.63
N THR A 65 -4.84 -8.22 -24.34
CA THR A 65 -5.89 -8.27 -23.31
C THR A 65 -6.26 -6.91 -22.71
N ASP A 66 -5.40 -5.91 -22.87
CA ASP A 66 -5.51 -4.60 -22.23
C ASP A 66 -5.75 -3.48 -23.23
N THR A 67 -6.35 -2.41 -22.72
CA THR A 67 -6.49 -1.12 -23.37
C THR A 67 -5.83 -0.08 -22.48
N VAL A 68 -4.87 0.66 -23.03
CA VAL A 68 -4.37 1.88 -22.39
C VAL A 68 -5.41 2.98 -22.59
N LEU A 69 -5.87 3.56 -21.49
CA LEU A 69 -6.89 4.59 -21.50
C LEU A 69 -6.26 5.98 -21.55
N ASP A 70 -6.84 6.86 -22.35
CA ASP A 70 -6.48 8.28 -22.36
C ASP A 70 -6.94 8.96 -21.07
N GLU A 71 -6.11 9.85 -20.54
CA GLU A 71 -6.36 10.57 -19.29
C GLU A 71 -7.64 11.43 -19.36
N ALA A 72 -7.93 12.06 -20.51
CA ALA A 72 -9.16 12.82 -20.69
C ALA A 72 -10.39 11.90 -20.76
N ALA A 73 -10.25 10.69 -21.29
CA ALA A 73 -11.32 9.70 -21.28
C ALA A 73 -11.64 9.22 -19.85
N VAL A 74 -10.61 8.97 -19.04
CA VAL A 74 -10.78 8.62 -17.62
C VAL A 74 -11.41 9.77 -16.85
N GLN A 75 -11.00 11.01 -17.11
CA GLN A 75 -11.62 12.20 -16.49
C GLN A 75 -13.11 12.31 -16.82
N ALA A 76 -13.51 12.04 -18.07
CA ALA A 76 -14.90 12.01 -18.48
C ALA A 76 -15.69 10.86 -17.81
N ASP A 77 -15.03 9.76 -17.46
CA ASP A 77 -15.66 8.65 -16.73
C ASP A 77 -15.96 9.02 -15.26
N PHE A 78 -15.21 9.91 -14.62
CA PHE A 78 -15.50 10.36 -13.25
C PHE A 78 -16.86 11.06 -13.11
N GLU A 79 -17.37 11.66 -14.19
CA GLU A 79 -18.72 12.22 -14.23
C GLU A 79 -19.78 11.12 -14.33
N LYS A 80 -19.49 10.05 -15.06
CA LYS A 80 -20.41 8.96 -15.42
C LYS A 80 -20.46 7.82 -14.40
N TYR A 81 -19.47 7.71 -13.52
CA TYR A 81 -19.35 6.63 -12.55
C TYR A 81 -19.19 7.18 -11.13
N ALA A 82 -19.53 6.38 -10.13
CA ALA A 82 -18.95 6.52 -8.81
C ALA A 82 -17.55 5.92 -8.83
N PHE A 83 -16.61 6.44 -8.05
CA PHE A 83 -15.23 5.93 -8.09
C PHE A 83 -14.49 6.07 -6.77
N PHE A 84 -13.45 5.25 -6.64
CA PHE A 84 -12.42 5.35 -5.62
C PHE A 84 -11.16 4.63 -6.10
N ALA A 85 -10.00 4.99 -5.57
CA ALA A 85 -8.76 4.31 -5.89
C ALA A 85 -8.07 3.84 -4.61
N ILE A 86 -7.43 2.68 -4.68
CA ILE A 86 -6.66 2.09 -3.58
C ILE A 86 -5.21 1.96 -4.02
N GLU A 87 -4.28 2.41 -3.19
CA GLU A 87 -2.84 2.26 -3.38
C GLU A 87 -2.19 1.68 -2.11
N SER A 88 -1.01 1.09 -2.24
CA SER A 88 -0.23 0.63 -1.09
C SER A 88 0.17 1.81 -0.19
N LEU A 89 0.22 1.58 1.12
CA LEU A 89 0.78 2.54 2.07
C LEU A 89 2.26 2.82 1.73
N PRO A 90 2.76 4.04 1.97
CA PRO A 90 4.19 4.32 1.83
C PRO A 90 5.03 3.35 2.66
N GLY A 91 6.06 2.76 2.06
CA GLY A 91 6.91 1.76 2.70
C GLY A 91 6.41 0.32 2.61
N GLN A 92 5.16 0.07 2.21
CA GLN A 92 4.69 -1.28 1.92
C GLN A 92 5.21 -1.78 0.58
N PHE A 93 5.52 -3.07 0.52
CA PHE A 93 6.01 -3.68 -0.71
C PHE A 93 4.87 -3.84 -1.73
N ASP A 94 4.92 -3.07 -2.81
CA ASP A 94 4.04 -3.23 -3.97
C ASP A 94 4.76 -4.07 -5.03
N GLN A 95 4.36 -5.35 -5.14
CA GLN A 95 4.90 -6.28 -6.14
C GLN A 95 4.74 -5.77 -7.59
N ARG A 96 3.66 -5.02 -7.88
CA ARG A 96 3.43 -4.47 -9.22
C ARG A 96 4.41 -3.36 -9.54
N ALA A 97 4.58 -2.43 -8.61
CA ALA A 97 5.53 -1.34 -8.72
C ALA A 97 6.93 -1.89 -8.93
N ALA A 98 7.36 -2.80 -8.06
CA ALA A 98 8.68 -3.44 -8.13
C ALA A 98 8.91 -4.15 -9.47
N SER A 99 7.96 -5.00 -9.89
CA SER A 99 8.07 -5.71 -11.18
C SER A 99 8.10 -4.76 -12.38
N SER A 100 7.34 -3.65 -12.33
CA SER A 100 7.35 -2.65 -13.39
C SER A 100 8.70 -1.91 -13.46
N GLN A 101 9.27 -1.55 -12.31
CA GLN A 101 10.59 -0.90 -12.23
C GLN A 101 11.71 -1.82 -12.73
N GLU A 102 11.71 -3.10 -12.33
CA GLU A 102 12.67 -4.09 -12.82
C GLU A 102 12.57 -4.25 -14.35
N ALA A 103 11.35 -4.33 -14.87
CA ALA A 103 11.14 -4.47 -16.30
C ALA A 103 11.54 -3.21 -17.09
N LEU A 104 11.34 -2.02 -16.53
CA LEU A 104 11.85 -0.75 -17.08
C LEU A 104 13.38 -0.72 -17.12
N LEU A 105 14.03 -1.20 -16.07
CA LEU A 105 15.49 -1.30 -16.00
C LEU A 105 16.02 -2.23 -17.11
N LEU A 106 15.38 -3.39 -17.30
CA LEU A 106 15.71 -4.31 -18.39
C LEU A 106 15.46 -3.69 -19.79
N LEU A 107 14.49 -2.78 -19.91
CA LEU A 107 14.22 -2.00 -21.12
C LEU A 107 15.25 -0.88 -21.36
N GLY A 108 16.15 -0.63 -20.39
CA GLY A 108 17.24 0.34 -20.47
C GLY A 108 16.95 1.68 -19.79
N SER A 109 16.05 1.73 -18.80
CA SER A 109 15.86 2.95 -17.98
C SER A 109 17.00 3.15 -16.97
N SER A 110 17.06 4.35 -16.37
CA SER A 110 17.90 4.57 -15.17
C SER A 110 17.34 3.80 -13.96
N ASN A 111 18.20 3.53 -12.97
CA ASN A 111 17.80 3.03 -11.66
C ASN A 111 17.00 4.05 -10.83
N ASP A 112 17.04 5.33 -11.21
CA ASP A 112 16.30 6.40 -10.52
C ASP A 112 14.81 6.46 -10.90
N VAL A 113 14.37 5.62 -11.86
CA VAL A 113 12.97 5.56 -12.26
C VAL A 113 12.17 4.85 -11.19
N THR A 114 11.14 5.52 -10.70
CA THR A 114 10.20 4.97 -9.72
C THR A 114 8.82 4.80 -10.32
N VAL A 115 8.09 3.78 -9.85
CA VAL A 115 6.72 3.51 -10.24
C VAL A 115 5.91 3.32 -8.96
N ASN A 116 4.80 4.04 -8.82
CA ASN A 116 3.79 3.75 -7.82
C ASN A 116 2.57 3.20 -8.54
N THR A 117 1.85 2.25 -7.93
CA THR A 117 0.63 1.71 -8.54
C THR A 117 -0.58 1.91 -7.66
N ALA A 118 -1.75 1.95 -8.32
CA ALA A 118 -3.04 1.98 -7.66
C ALA A 118 -4.06 1.20 -8.50
N GLN A 119 -5.14 0.78 -7.86
CA GLN A 119 -6.32 0.25 -8.54
C GLN A 119 -7.44 1.26 -8.41
N LEU A 120 -7.86 1.81 -9.55
CA LEU A 120 -9.02 2.67 -9.68
C LEU A 120 -10.25 1.80 -9.98
N TYR A 121 -11.25 1.93 -9.13
CA TYR A 121 -12.54 1.27 -9.27
C TYR A 121 -13.55 2.29 -9.80
N LEU A 122 -14.16 2.00 -10.95
CA LEU A 122 -15.29 2.75 -11.48
C LEU A 122 -16.54 1.90 -11.33
N VAL A 123 -17.54 2.42 -10.62
CA VAL A 123 -18.78 1.72 -10.24
C VAL A 123 -19.97 2.45 -10.82
N ASN A 124 -21.02 1.73 -11.20
CA ASN A 124 -22.23 2.34 -11.76
C ASN A 124 -22.73 3.53 -10.92
N LYS A 125 -23.10 4.64 -11.59
CA LYS A 125 -23.40 5.93 -10.92
C LYS A 125 -24.54 5.89 -9.93
N ASP A 126 -25.51 5.02 -10.19
CA ASP A 126 -26.75 4.87 -9.44
C ASP A 126 -26.65 3.86 -8.28
N ILE A 127 -25.43 3.47 -7.89
CA ILE A 127 -25.19 2.70 -6.67
C ILE A 127 -25.62 3.51 -5.43
N ASP A 128 -26.24 2.84 -4.46
CA ASP A 128 -26.56 3.41 -3.16
C ASP A 128 -25.27 3.80 -2.41
N ALA A 129 -25.32 4.93 -1.70
CA ALA A 129 -24.16 5.45 -1.01
C ALA A 129 -23.63 4.49 0.07
N ASN A 130 -24.52 3.77 0.78
CA ASN A 130 -24.10 2.82 1.82
C ASN A 130 -23.49 1.56 1.19
N GLU A 131 -24.03 1.11 0.05
CA GLU A 131 -23.44 0.00 -0.70
C GLU A 131 -22.04 0.37 -1.23
N LEU A 132 -21.85 1.59 -1.72
CA LEU A 132 -20.53 2.07 -2.16
C LEU A 132 -19.51 2.07 -1.01
N GLU A 133 -19.89 2.55 0.17
CA GLU A 133 -19.02 2.50 1.35
C GLU A 133 -18.73 1.07 1.80
N ALA A 134 -19.71 0.16 1.72
CA ALA A 134 -19.49 -1.26 2.01
C ALA A 134 -18.48 -1.89 1.04
N VAL A 135 -18.55 -1.56 -0.26
CA VAL A 135 -17.59 -2.01 -1.28
C VAL A 135 -16.18 -1.48 -0.97
N LYS A 136 -16.06 -0.19 -0.65
CA LYS A 136 -14.78 0.44 -0.26
C LYS A 136 -14.14 -0.27 0.92
N ASN A 137 -14.91 -0.51 1.98
CA ASN A 137 -14.44 -1.17 3.20
C ASN A 137 -14.09 -2.65 2.98
N TYR A 138 -14.77 -3.33 2.06
CA TYR A 138 -14.48 -4.72 1.73
C TYR A 138 -13.16 -4.86 0.94
N LEU A 139 -12.89 -3.93 0.03
CA LEU A 139 -11.72 -3.97 -0.84
C LEU A 139 -10.47 -3.34 -0.23
N LEU A 140 -10.63 -2.42 0.73
CA LEU A 140 -9.50 -1.81 1.42
C LEU A 140 -8.97 -2.76 2.49
N ASN A 141 -7.68 -3.10 2.39
CA ASN A 141 -6.95 -3.68 3.51
C ASN A 141 -6.19 -2.57 4.25
N PRO A 142 -6.66 -2.10 5.42
CA PRO A 142 -6.06 -0.96 6.11
C PRO A 142 -4.65 -1.24 6.66
N VAL A 143 -4.22 -2.50 6.68
CA VAL A 143 -2.87 -2.89 7.13
C VAL A 143 -1.81 -2.51 6.10
N ASP A 144 -2.13 -2.61 4.80
CA ASP A 144 -1.15 -2.47 3.72
C ASP A 144 -1.51 -1.39 2.68
N SER A 145 -2.74 -0.87 2.70
CA SER A 145 -3.27 0.00 1.65
C SER A 145 -4.08 1.17 2.19
N ARG A 146 -4.22 2.20 1.35
CA ARG A 146 -4.98 3.42 1.62
C ARG A 146 -5.77 3.86 0.39
N PHE A 147 -6.76 4.72 0.60
CA PHE A 147 -7.39 5.42 -0.51
C PHE A 147 -6.44 6.45 -1.13
N LYS A 148 -6.39 6.48 -2.46
CA LYS A 148 -5.68 7.46 -3.26
C LYS A 148 -6.66 8.50 -3.78
N ASP A 149 -6.31 9.77 -3.64
CA ASP A 149 -6.96 10.82 -4.43
C ASP A 149 -6.45 10.73 -5.88
N ILE A 150 -7.21 10.04 -6.72
CA ILE A 150 -6.88 9.85 -8.13
C ILE A 150 -7.03 11.13 -8.96
N THR A 151 -7.73 12.14 -8.44
CA THR A 151 -7.95 13.42 -9.12
C THR A 151 -6.82 14.42 -8.86
N ALA A 152 -6.06 14.20 -7.78
CA ALA A 152 -4.83 14.93 -7.52
C ALA A 152 -3.73 14.57 -8.53
N GLY A 153 -2.84 15.54 -8.75
CA GLY A 153 -1.63 15.33 -9.56
C GLY A 153 -0.75 14.21 -8.99
N ILE A 154 0.13 13.66 -9.84
CA ILE A 154 1.12 12.68 -9.41
C ILE A 154 2.14 13.32 -8.46
N ALA A 155 2.45 12.61 -7.38
CA ALA A 155 3.47 13.01 -6.42
C ALA A 155 4.31 11.79 -6.04
N LYS A 156 5.60 12.01 -5.76
CA LYS A 156 6.46 10.99 -5.18
C LYS A 156 5.94 10.64 -3.78
N GLN A 157 6.13 9.40 -3.36
CA GLN A 157 5.82 9.04 -1.98
C GLN A 157 6.84 9.71 -1.07
N ASP A 158 6.34 10.47 -0.09
CA ASP A 158 7.14 10.94 1.02
C ASP A 158 7.28 9.79 2.02
N PHE A 159 8.49 9.26 2.12
CA PHE A 159 8.83 8.38 3.24
C PHE A 159 9.05 9.24 4.46
N SER A 160 8.51 8.82 5.60
CA SER A 160 8.91 9.42 6.87
C SER A 160 10.40 9.25 7.02
N GLU A 161 11.14 10.36 7.13
CA GLU A 161 12.49 10.29 7.67
C GLU A 161 12.36 9.85 9.13
N SER A 162 12.96 8.71 9.50
CA SER A 162 13.02 8.33 10.89
C SER A 162 14.05 9.20 11.59
N ASP A 163 13.83 9.50 12.87
CA ASP A 163 14.88 10.07 13.70
C ASP A 163 16.10 9.15 13.66
N LYS A 164 17.27 9.70 13.29
CA LYS A 164 18.50 8.91 13.13
C LYS A 164 19.07 8.40 14.46
N THR A 165 18.48 8.79 15.58
CA THR A 165 18.95 8.46 16.93
C THR A 165 17.99 7.49 17.59
N ILE A 166 18.46 6.28 17.87
CA ILE A 166 17.68 5.27 18.59
C ILE A 166 17.70 5.64 20.09
N PRO A 167 16.54 5.78 20.75
CA PRO A 167 16.48 6.09 22.17
C PRO A 167 17.14 5.02 23.05
N SER A 168 17.89 5.46 24.05
CA SER A 168 18.29 4.61 25.18
C SER A 168 17.18 4.61 26.22
N LEU A 169 16.89 3.45 26.82
CA LEU A 169 15.81 3.30 27.80
C LEU A 169 16.37 3.49 29.21
N ASP A 170 16.72 4.73 29.59
CA ASP A 170 17.36 5.01 30.89
C ASP A 170 16.51 4.53 32.08
N PHE A 171 15.18 4.59 31.93
CA PHE A 171 14.23 4.09 32.94
C PHE A 171 14.37 2.58 33.22
N PHE A 172 14.92 1.82 32.27
CA PHE A 172 15.08 0.38 32.38
C PHE A 172 16.05 -0.01 33.49
N GLU A 173 16.93 0.89 33.95
CA GLU A 173 17.84 0.63 35.07
C GLU A 173 17.11 0.46 36.41
N THR A 174 16.02 1.20 36.61
CA THR A 174 15.35 1.34 37.92
C THR A 174 13.98 0.71 37.99
N TYR A 175 13.39 0.32 36.85
CA TYR A 175 12.05 -0.29 36.81
C TYR A 175 11.95 -1.54 37.67
N THR A 176 10.88 -1.63 38.45
CA THR A 176 10.49 -2.83 39.20
C THR A 176 9.65 -3.77 38.32
N ALA A 177 9.29 -4.94 38.87
CA ALA A 177 8.37 -5.86 38.21
C ALA A 177 7.01 -5.20 37.90
N GLU A 178 6.51 -4.35 38.81
CA GLU A 178 5.26 -3.60 38.60
C GLU A 178 5.40 -2.56 37.49
N ASP A 179 6.52 -1.82 37.44
CA ASP A 179 6.79 -0.84 36.38
C ASP A 179 6.89 -1.56 35.00
N PHE A 180 7.54 -2.73 34.96
CA PHE A 180 7.62 -3.54 33.76
C PHE A 180 6.28 -4.12 33.32
N ALA A 181 5.41 -4.49 34.26
CA ALA A 181 4.06 -4.95 33.93
C ALA A 181 3.24 -3.83 33.26
N GLN A 182 3.35 -2.60 33.76
CA GLN A 182 2.71 -1.44 33.15
C GLN A 182 3.30 -1.13 31.77
N TYR A 183 4.63 -1.07 31.67
CA TYR A 183 5.33 -0.79 30.43
C TYR A 183 5.04 -1.83 29.34
N LYS A 184 5.00 -3.12 29.69
CA LYS A 184 4.59 -4.21 28.80
C LYS A 184 3.20 -3.94 28.21
N ALA A 185 2.23 -3.54 29.04
CA ALA A 185 0.87 -3.25 28.60
C ALA A 185 0.80 -2.02 27.69
N GLU A 186 1.55 -0.96 28.03
CA GLU A 186 1.59 0.29 27.24
C GLU A 186 2.26 0.10 25.87
N GLN A 187 3.35 -0.67 25.83
CA GLN A 187 4.14 -0.90 24.60
C GLN A 187 3.68 -2.12 23.80
N GLY A 188 2.71 -2.88 24.32
CA GLY A 188 2.21 -4.11 23.71
C GLY A 188 3.26 -5.20 23.58
N LEU A 189 4.19 -5.30 24.54
CA LEU A 189 5.25 -6.32 24.51
C LEU A 189 4.68 -7.72 24.75
N ALA A 190 5.24 -8.68 24.05
CA ALA A 190 4.83 -10.08 24.11
C ALA A 190 5.61 -10.87 25.19
N MET A 191 6.89 -10.53 25.45
CA MET A 191 7.71 -11.15 26.51
C MET A 191 7.13 -10.99 27.91
N GLU A 192 7.39 -11.96 28.80
CA GLU A 192 6.92 -11.90 30.19
C GLU A 192 7.72 -10.89 31.02
N VAL A 193 7.17 -10.49 32.18
CA VAL A 193 7.86 -9.56 33.11
C VAL A 193 9.18 -10.14 33.60
N ASP A 194 9.25 -11.46 33.79
CA ASP A 194 10.48 -12.15 34.18
C ASP A 194 11.59 -12.03 33.12
N ASP A 195 11.23 -12.01 31.83
CA ASP A 195 12.19 -11.79 30.74
C ASP A 195 12.74 -10.35 30.78
N LEU A 196 11.87 -9.37 31.06
CA LEU A 196 12.28 -7.96 31.19
C LEU A 196 13.25 -7.76 32.38
N LEU A 197 13.01 -8.43 33.50
CA LEU A 197 13.91 -8.44 34.65
C LEU A 197 15.25 -9.11 34.30
N PHE A 198 15.23 -10.23 33.59
CA PHE A 198 16.45 -10.89 33.13
C PHE A 198 17.27 -10.00 32.19
N ILE A 199 16.60 -9.34 31.25
CA ILE A 199 17.22 -8.36 30.35
C ILE A 199 17.83 -7.21 31.16
N GLN A 200 17.09 -6.66 32.13
CA GLN A 200 17.59 -5.59 33.01
C GLN A 200 18.88 -6.01 33.72
N ASP A 201 18.93 -7.20 34.31
CA ASP A 201 20.11 -7.72 34.99
C ASP A 201 21.31 -7.90 34.05
N TYR A 202 21.07 -8.40 32.83
CA TYR A 202 22.11 -8.52 31.82
C TYR A 202 22.70 -7.16 31.45
N PHE A 203 21.86 -6.18 31.16
CA PHE A 203 22.29 -4.83 30.77
C PHE A 203 23.04 -4.11 31.90
N LYS A 204 22.59 -4.26 33.16
CA LYS A 204 23.32 -3.82 34.35
C LYS A 204 24.72 -4.43 34.43
N SER A 205 24.87 -5.73 34.14
CA SER A 205 26.17 -6.42 34.21
C SER A 205 27.22 -5.88 33.23
N ILE A 206 26.78 -5.29 32.11
CA ILE A 206 27.63 -4.67 31.09
C ILE A 206 27.68 -3.14 31.20
N GLY A 207 27.06 -2.56 32.23
CA GLY A 207 27.18 -1.14 32.57
C GLY A 207 26.45 -0.19 31.63
N ARG A 208 25.33 -0.60 31.03
CA ARG A 208 24.46 0.28 30.21
C ARG A 208 23.01 -0.18 30.23
N VAL A 209 22.11 0.63 29.70
CA VAL A 209 20.70 0.28 29.47
C VAL A 209 20.47 -0.23 28.04
N PRO A 210 19.39 -0.98 27.77
CA PRO A 210 18.98 -1.32 26.41
C PRO A 210 18.56 -0.08 25.64
N THR A 211 18.82 -0.10 24.34
CA THR A 211 18.14 0.78 23.39
C THR A 211 16.75 0.25 23.06
N GLU A 212 15.87 1.11 22.55
CA GLU A 212 14.53 0.72 22.09
C GLU A 212 14.61 -0.45 21.07
N THR A 213 15.54 -0.37 20.11
CA THR A 213 15.72 -1.42 19.10
C THR A 213 16.16 -2.74 19.71
N GLU A 214 17.11 -2.74 20.64
CA GLU A 214 17.55 -3.97 21.32
C GLU A 214 16.39 -4.63 22.06
N LEU A 215 15.56 -3.83 22.74
CA LEU A 215 14.40 -4.36 23.45
C LEU A 215 13.33 -4.92 22.49
N LYS A 216 13.03 -4.23 21.38
CA LYS A 216 12.09 -4.72 20.36
C LYS A 216 12.57 -5.99 19.66
N VAL A 217 13.87 -6.13 19.44
CA VAL A 217 14.46 -7.36 18.91
C VAL A 217 14.27 -8.51 19.88
N LEU A 218 14.61 -8.31 21.17
CA LEU A 218 14.39 -9.33 22.19
C LEU A 218 12.90 -9.71 22.28
N ASP A 219 12.00 -8.71 22.26
CA ASP A 219 10.55 -8.93 22.29
C ASP A 219 10.05 -9.82 21.16
N THR A 220 10.61 -9.66 19.97
CA THR A 220 10.21 -10.45 18.79
C THR A 220 10.69 -11.91 18.86
N TYR A 221 11.84 -12.17 19.48
CA TYR A 221 12.46 -13.50 19.48
C TYR A 221 12.20 -14.31 20.75
N TRP A 222 11.85 -13.65 21.86
CA TRP A 222 11.65 -14.27 23.16
C TRP A 222 10.15 -14.32 23.57
N SER A 223 9.26 -13.81 22.72
CA SER A 223 7.80 -14.01 22.81
C SER A 223 7.35 -15.43 22.52
#